data_AF-A0AAE0TFU8-F1
#
_entry.id   AF-A0AAE0TFU8-F1
#
_cell.length_a   1.000
_cell.length_b   1.000
_cell.length_c   1.000
_cell.angle_alpha   90.00
_cell.angle_beta   90.00
_cell.angle_gamma   90.00
#
_symmetry.space_group_name_H-M   'P 1'
#
loop_
_entity.id
_entity.type
_entity.pdbx_description
1 polymer ?
#
loop_
_entity_poly.entity_id
_entity_poly.type
_entity_poly.pdbx_seq_one_letter_code
_entity_poly.pdbx_strand_id
1 'polypeptide(L)'
;MRADNHISSISYICTGYCDMGDKLFRCLLEEKKEMNSLLLVCFALLAYFEEVYAGQCACAEISLNVLSGASHTSQALRSLSIGDCLTYYDHDEIGLDGIKWASVDYNGQKAWINKRFVNIKPCILDKRRRAVQLSGCPHIVTRAEWGARAPTSHSGHLPAIPKYVFIHHGASPGCHTKTDCIAKVRSYQNYHMDGHHWSDIGYSFIVGEDGHVYEGRGWDEIGAHTYNYNSVGLGNLL
;
A
#
# COMPACT_ATOMS: atom_id res chain seq x y z
N MET A 1 6.69 -28.21 9.18
CA MET A 1 6.92 -26.87 9.75
C MET A 1 5.57 -26.22 9.98
N ARG A 2 5.26 -25.84 11.22
CA ARG A 2 4.01 -25.11 11.54
C ARG A 2 4.18 -23.67 11.09
N ALA A 3 3.25 -23.15 10.30
CA ALA A 3 3.20 -21.72 10.03
C ALA A 3 2.68 -20.99 11.28
N ASP A 4 3.06 -19.73 11.44
CA ASP A 4 2.54 -18.89 12.52
C ASP A 4 1.02 -18.68 12.33
N ASN A 5 0.23 -19.29 13.21
CA ASN A 5 -1.25 -19.23 13.20
C ASN A 5 -1.81 -17.84 13.59
N HIS A 6 -0.96 -16.83 13.75
CA HIS A 6 -1.34 -15.48 14.16
C HIS A 6 -1.32 -14.44 13.03
N ILE A 7 -1.00 -14.86 11.80
CA ILE A 7 -0.88 -13.92 10.67
C ILE A 7 -2.14 -14.00 9.81
N SER A 8 -2.89 -12.90 9.76
CA SER A 8 -4.02 -12.72 8.83
C SER A 8 -3.47 -12.57 7.41
N SER A 9 -3.45 -13.66 6.63
CA SER A 9 -3.01 -13.63 5.25
C SER A 9 -4.17 -13.38 4.28
N ILE A 10 -4.07 -12.35 3.45
CA ILE A 10 -4.97 -12.17 2.31
C ILE A 10 -4.39 -12.96 1.12
N SER A 11 -5.19 -13.86 0.55
CA SER A 11 -4.77 -14.72 -0.56
C SER A 11 -5.34 -14.19 -1.87
N TYR A 12 -4.50 -13.91 -2.85
CA TYR A 12 -4.94 -13.56 -4.20
C TYR A 12 -4.75 -14.75 -5.15
N ILE A 13 -5.82 -15.12 -5.87
CA ILE A 13 -5.82 -16.19 -6.86
C ILE A 13 -5.66 -15.59 -8.25
N CYS A 14 -4.59 -15.91 -8.96
CA CYS A 14 -4.45 -15.57 -10.38
C CYS A 14 -5.10 -16.66 -11.26
N THR A 15 -6.40 -16.55 -11.53
CA THR A 15 -7.09 -17.40 -12.53
C THR A 15 -7.36 -16.59 -13.80
N GLY A 16 -6.82 -17.02 -14.95
CA GLY A 16 -7.06 -16.37 -16.23
C GLY A 16 -8.40 -16.77 -16.86
N TYR A 17 -9.23 -15.77 -17.19
CA TYR A 17 -9.96 -15.58 -18.45
C TYR A 17 -10.58 -14.18 -18.47
N CYS A 18 -10.85 -13.67 -19.67
CA CYS A 18 -10.83 -12.28 -20.05
C CYS A 18 -12.22 -11.85 -20.59
N ASP A 19 -12.92 -10.89 -19.99
CA ASP A 19 -14.15 -10.31 -20.57
C ASP A 19 -14.24 -8.77 -20.43
N MET A 20 -14.80 -8.12 -21.46
CA MET A 20 -14.94 -6.67 -21.60
C MET A 20 -16.23 -6.21 -20.92
N GLY A 21 -16.16 -5.73 -19.67
CA GLY A 21 -17.35 -5.26 -18.97
C GLY A 21 -17.10 -4.29 -17.80
N ASP A 22 -16.09 -4.56 -16.97
CA ASP A 22 -15.75 -3.71 -15.82
C ASP A 22 -14.23 -3.49 -15.77
N LYS A 23 -13.82 -2.23 -15.61
CA LYS A 23 -12.50 -1.76 -16.02
C LYS A 23 -11.40 -2.12 -15.00
N LEU A 24 -10.40 -2.86 -15.53
CA LEU A 24 -9.12 -3.37 -14.97
C LEU A 24 -9.28 -4.68 -14.19
N PHE A 25 -8.92 -5.85 -14.72
CA PHE A 25 -7.57 -6.22 -15.19
C PHE A 25 -7.59 -7.26 -16.34
N ARG A 26 -6.71 -7.12 -17.34
CA ARG A 26 -6.33 -8.21 -18.26
C ARG A 26 -4.83 -8.48 -18.18
N CYS A 27 -4.49 -9.75 -17.93
CA CYS A 27 -3.16 -10.33 -17.79
C CYS A 27 -2.37 -10.35 -19.12
N LEU A 28 -1.03 -10.25 -19.01
CA LEU A 28 -0.08 -10.63 -20.04
C LEU A 28 0.65 -11.91 -19.58
N LEU A 29 0.26 -13.05 -20.13
CA LEU A 29 0.96 -14.33 -20.07
C LEU A 29 1.30 -14.70 -21.52
N GLU A 30 2.50 -14.38 -22.00
CA GLU A 30 2.96 -15.02 -23.24
C GLU A 30 4.47 -15.18 -23.43
N GLU A 31 5.35 -14.58 -22.62
CA GLU A 31 6.77 -14.95 -22.68
C GLU A 31 7.36 -15.17 -21.30
N LYS A 32 7.94 -16.36 -21.10
CA LYS A 32 8.82 -16.74 -19.98
C LYS A 32 10.12 -15.92 -19.91
N LYS A 33 10.08 -14.63 -20.28
CA LYS A 33 11.19 -13.70 -20.21
C LYS A 33 10.93 -12.46 -19.37
N GLU A 34 9.69 -12.05 -19.13
CA GLU A 34 9.41 -10.84 -18.34
C GLU A 34 8.22 -11.04 -17.40
N MET A 35 8.37 -11.95 -16.44
CA MET A 35 7.52 -11.92 -15.26
C MET A 35 8.04 -10.81 -14.33
N ASN A 36 7.79 -9.56 -14.72
CA ASN A 36 8.24 -8.37 -14.01
C ASN A 36 7.48 -8.27 -12.68
N SER A 37 8.15 -8.78 -11.67
CA SER A 37 8.02 -8.60 -10.22
C SER A 37 7.62 -7.19 -9.74
N LEU A 38 7.68 -6.17 -10.60
CA LEU A 38 7.07 -4.86 -10.34
C LEU A 38 5.58 -4.95 -10.09
N LEU A 39 4.78 -5.68 -10.87
CA LEU A 39 3.33 -5.45 -10.86
C LEU A 39 2.73 -5.86 -9.51
N LEU A 40 3.23 -6.96 -8.93
CA LEU A 40 2.79 -7.51 -7.65
C LEU A 40 3.25 -6.68 -6.44
N VAL A 41 4.47 -6.14 -6.47
CA VAL A 41 4.96 -5.19 -5.45
C VAL A 41 4.26 -3.84 -5.62
N CYS A 42 3.95 -3.42 -6.85
CA CYS A 42 3.12 -2.25 -7.13
C CYS A 42 1.71 -2.45 -6.59
N PHE A 43 1.10 -3.62 -6.73
CA PHE A 43 -0.21 -3.91 -6.15
C PHE A 43 -0.17 -3.93 -4.62
N ALA A 44 0.88 -4.47 -4.01
CA ALA A 44 1.05 -4.46 -2.56
C ALA A 44 1.32 -3.05 -2.02
N LEU A 45 2.12 -2.24 -2.72
CA LEU A 45 2.33 -0.82 -2.42
C LEU A 45 1.08 0.02 -2.67
N LEU A 46 0.32 -0.26 -3.75
CA LEU A 46 -0.97 0.36 -4.01
C LEU A 46 -1.99 -0.03 -2.93
N ALA A 47 -1.97 -1.27 -2.43
CA ALA A 47 -2.81 -1.73 -1.32
C ALA A 47 -2.39 -1.09 0.02
N TYR A 48 -1.09 -0.92 0.29
CA TYR A 48 -0.58 -0.21 1.47
C TYR A 48 -0.88 1.29 1.42
N PHE A 49 -0.86 1.89 0.23
CA PHE A 49 -1.34 3.26 0.01
C PHE A 49 -2.88 3.36 -0.09
N GLU A 50 -3.60 2.26 -0.32
CA GLU A 50 -5.07 2.22 -0.31
C GLU A 50 -5.64 2.26 1.12
N GLU A 51 -4.86 1.90 2.15
CA GLU A 51 -5.21 2.20 3.54
C GLU A 51 -4.92 3.66 3.93
N VAL A 52 -4.27 4.46 3.07
CA VAL A 52 -4.25 5.92 3.23
C VAL A 52 -5.55 6.47 2.65
N TYR A 53 -6.61 6.34 3.43
CA TYR A 53 -7.95 6.93 3.29
C TYR A 53 -8.34 7.22 1.84
N ALA A 54 -9.37 6.53 1.32
CA ALA A 54 -10.15 7.05 0.21
C ALA A 54 -10.67 8.45 0.61
N GLY A 55 -9.87 9.48 0.33
CA GLY A 55 -10.14 10.83 0.77
C GLY A 55 -11.48 11.19 0.20
N GLN A 56 -12.40 11.58 1.05
CA GLN A 56 -13.65 12.15 0.58
C GLN A 56 -13.35 13.54 0.04
N CYS A 57 -14.08 13.95 -0.99
CA CYS A 57 -14.02 15.28 -1.57
C CYS A 57 -15.32 16.00 -1.30
N ALA A 58 -15.21 17.27 -0.92
CA ALA A 58 -16.33 18.17 -0.88
C ALA A 58 -16.39 18.92 -2.21
N CYS A 59 -17.40 18.60 -3.02
CA CYS A 59 -17.56 19.17 -4.34
C CYS A 59 -18.70 20.19 -4.36
N ALA A 60 -18.39 21.38 -4.85
CA ALA A 60 -19.30 22.51 -4.97
C ALA A 60 -20.51 22.17 -5.86
N GLU A 61 -21.71 22.24 -5.30
CA GLU A 61 -22.96 22.12 -6.08
C GLU A 61 -23.45 23.48 -6.59
N ILE A 62 -23.00 24.57 -5.95
CA ILE A 62 -23.20 25.96 -6.36
C ILE A 62 -21.86 26.70 -6.31
N SER A 63 -21.81 27.94 -6.79
CA SER A 63 -20.64 28.79 -6.55
C SER A 63 -20.58 29.21 -5.07
N LEU A 64 -19.45 28.96 -4.41
CA LEU A 64 -19.26 29.29 -2.99
C LEU A 64 -17.81 29.66 -2.68
N ASN A 65 -17.60 30.32 -1.54
CA ASN A 65 -16.26 30.69 -1.08
C ASN A 65 -15.67 29.65 -0.12
N VAL A 66 -14.38 29.41 -0.29
CA VAL A 66 -13.49 28.78 0.70
C VAL A 66 -13.05 29.86 1.67
N LEU A 67 -13.27 29.63 2.95
CA LEU A 67 -13.01 30.58 4.03
C LEU A 67 -11.87 30.10 4.92
N SER A 68 -11.16 31.06 5.52
CA SER A 68 -10.09 30.78 6.49
C SER A 68 -10.58 30.25 7.84
N GLY A 69 -11.89 30.33 8.12
CA GLY A 69 -12.51 29.91 9.37
C GLY A 69 -13.95 29.42 9.16
N ALA A 70 -14.47 28.65 10.13
CA ALA A 70 -15.83 28.11 10.15
C ALA A 70 -16.88 29.20 10.51
N SER A 71 -16.88 30.30 9.76
CA SER A 71 -17.80 31.41 9.96
C SER A 71 -17.92 32.25 8.69
N HIS A 72 -19.13 32.69 8.36
CA HIS A 72 -19.41 33.54 7.19
C HIS A 72 -18.69 34.90 7.21
N THR A 73 -18.16 35.33 8.36
CA THR A 73 -17.38 36.58 8.49
C THR A 73 -15.88 36.36 8.26
N SER A 74 -15.44 35.11 8.08
CA SER A 74 -14.04 34.77 7.84
C SER A 74 -13.57 35.24 6.46
N GLN A 75 -12.26 35.42 6.31
CA GLN A 75 -11.67 35.84 5.04
C GLN A 75 -11.89 34.79 3.94
N ALA A 76 -12.37 35.23 2.78
CA ALA A 76 -12.45 34.38 1.60
C ALA A 76 -11.05 34.16 1.01
N LEU A 77 -10.65 32.90 0.91
CA LEU A 77 -9.37 32.46 0.35
C LEU A 77 -9.46 32.26 -1.17
N ARG A 78 -10.59 31.69 -1.64
CA ARG A 78 -10.88 31.41 -3.05
C ARG A 78 -12.38 31.21 -3.26
N SER A 79 -12.88 31.49 -4.47
CA SER A 79 -14.21 31.05 -4.91
C SER A 79 -14.13 29.75 -5.71
N LEU A 80 -15.03 28.82 -5.41
CA LEU A 80 -15.24 27.57 -6.13
C LEU A 80 -16.41 27.75 -7.11
N SER A 81 -16.25 27.20 -8.31
CA SER A 81 -17.31 27.04 -9.30
C SER A 81 -18.04 25.71 -9.10
N ILE A 82 -19.22 25.56 -9.69
CA ILE A 82 -19.96 24.29 -9.68
C ILE A 82 -19.06 23.17 -10.24
N GLY A 83 -18.94 22.08 -9.48
CA GLY A 83 -18.10 20.94 -9.84
C GLY A 83 -16.68 20.99 -9.30
N ASP A 84 -16.19 22.15 -8.82
CA ASP A 84 -14.89 22.23 -8.16
C ASP A 84 -14.91 21.42 -6.85
N CYS A 85 -13.84 20.66 -6.60
CA CYS A 85 -13.73 19.79 -5.42
C CYS A 85 -12.46 20.12 -4.62
N LEU A 86 -12.56 20.00 -3.29
CA LEU A 86 -11.42 20.01 -2.37
C LEU A 86 -11.42 18.75 -1.51
N THR A 87 -10.25 18.33 -1.07
CA THR A 87 -10.11 17.19 -0.13
C THR A 87 -10.80 17.55 1.19
N TYR A 88 -11.69 16.68 1.66
CA TYR A 88 -12.44 16.83 2.90
C TYR A 88 -11.73 16.06 4.03
N TYR A 89 -11.47 16.71 5.16
CA TYR A 89 -10.75 16.12 6.29
C TYR A 89 -11.63 15.31 7.25
N ASP A 90 -12.81 14.88 6.80
CA ASP A 90 -13.79 14.15 7.60
C ASP A 90 -14.17 14.84 8.93
N HIS A 91 -14.11 16.17 8.94
CA HIS A 91 -14.45 16.97 10.10
C HIS A 91 -15.35 18.13 9.72
N ASP A 92 -16.54 18.16 10.30
CA ASP A 92 -17.50 19.25 10.18
C ASP A 92 -17.53 20.06 11.49
N GLU A 93 -17.71 21.38 11.40
CA GLU A 93 -17.87 22.27 12.55
C GLU A 93 -19.15 23.08 12.43
N ILE A 94 -19.86 23.31 13.54
CA ILE A 94 -20.97 24.26 13.57
C ILE A 94 -20.39 25.60 13.99
N GLY A 95 -20.38 26.56 13.07
CA GLY A 95 -19.91 27.91 13.34
C GLY A 95 -20.81 28.63 14.34
N LEU A 96 -20.31 29.73 14.92
CA LEU A 96 -21.10 30.61 15.79
C LEU A 96 -22.32 31.23 15.08
N ASP A 97 -22.34 31.14 13.75
CA ASP A 97 -23.45 31.53 12.88
C ASP A 97 -24.52 30.45 12.71
N GLY A 98 -24.35 29.29 13.36
CA GLY A 98 -25.24 28.14 13.25
C GLY A 98 -25.12 27.39 11.92
N ILE A 99 -24.15 27.76 11.07
CA ILE A 99 -23.92 27.11 9.78
C ILE A 99 -22.99 25.91 10.01
N LYS A 100 -23.28 24.80 9.34
CA LYS A 100 -22.40 23.63 9.32
C LYS A 100 -21.32 23.84 8.24
N TRP A 101 -20.06 23.81 8.65
CA TRP A 101 -18.89 24.01 7.81
C TRP A 101 -18.13 22.70 7.64
N ALA A 102 -17.82 22.33 6.40
CA ALA A 102 -16.95 21.21 6.08
C ALA A 102 -15.50 21.69 6.09
N SER A 103 -14.60 20.99 6.79
CA SER A 103 -13.17 21.29 6.73
C SER A 103 -12.51 20.65 5.52
N VAL A 104 -11.73 21.45 4.80
CA VAL A 104 -11.12 21.07 3.53
C VAL A 104 -9.67 21.49 3.45
N ASP A 105 -8.89 20.78 2.63
CA ASP A 105 -7.54 21.19 2.26
C ASP A 105 -7.58 22.32 1.24
N TYR A 106 -6.90 23.41 1.56
CA TYR A 106 -6.59 24.46 0.60
C TYR A 106 -5.08 24.75 0.66
N ASN A 107 -4.35 24.31 -0.36
CA ASN A 107 -2.89 24.45 -0.46
C ASN A 107 -2.14 23.90 0.77
N GLY A 108 -2.59 22.76 1.32
CA GLY A 108 -1.97 22.16 2.52
C GLY A 108 -2.35 22.83 3.83
N GLN A 109 -3.32 23.76 3.83
CA GLN A 109 -3.85 24.40 5.03
C GLN A 109 -5.34 24.06 5.21
N LYS A 110 -5.78 23.98 6.47
CA LYS A 110 -7.19 23.77 6.81
C LYS A 110 -8.01 25.02 6.49
N ALA A 111 -9.02 24.83 5.67
CA ALA A 111 -9.99 25.84 5.30
C ALA A 111 -11.43 25.30 5.44
N TRP A 112 -12.42 26.15 5.18
CA TRP A 112 -13.80 25.86 5.50
C TRP A 112 -14.74 26.26 4.36
N ILE A 113 -15.71 25.39 4.08
CA ILE A 113 -16.76 25.65 3.11
C ILE A 113 -18.12 25.28 3.71
N ASN A 114 -19.17 25.96 3.27
CA ASN A 114 -20.51 25.69 3.79
C ASN A 114 -20.97 24.29 3.35
N LYS A 115 -21.18 23.40 4.33
CA LYS A 115 -21.51 21.98 4.10
C LYS A 115 -22.79 21.79 3.30
N ARG A 116 -23.73 22.74 3.41
CA ARG A 116 -25.02 22.69 2.71
C ARG A 116 -24.89 22.72 1.20
N PHE A 117 -23.79 23.28 0.69
CA PHE A 117 -23.59 23.57 -0.72
C PHE A 117 -22.54 22.67 -1.37
N VAL A 118 -22.17 21.59 -0.69
CA VAL A 118 -21.20 20.63 -1.18
C VAL A 118 -21.71 19.20 -1.05
N ASN A 119 -21.45 18.42 -2.09
CA ASN A 119 -21.66 16.99 -2.08
C ASN A 119 -20.36 16.29 -1.65
N ILE A 120 -20.42 15.56 -0.54
CA ILE A 120 -19.31 14.72 -0.09
C ILE A 120 -19.38 13.40 -0.83
N LYS A 121 -18.38 13.16 -1.68
CA LYS A 121 -18.26 11.92 -2.44
C LYS A 121 -16.82 11.44 -2.40
N PRO A 122 -16.55 10.15 -2.68
CA PRO A 122 -15.18 9.70 -2.86
C PRO A 122 -14.46 10.65 -3.82
N CYS A 123 -13.29 11.15 -3.42
CA CYS A 123 -12.48 11.93 -4.34
C CYS A 123 -12.12 11.03 -5.51
N ILE A 124 -12.75 11.27 -6.67
CA ILE A 124 -12.08 11.00 -7.93
C ILE A 124 -11.13 12.18 -8.10
N LEU A 125 -10.06 12.21 -7.29
CA LEU A 125 -8.96 13.13 -7.56
C LEU A 125 -8.58 12.86 -9.02
N ASP A 126 -8.52 13.94 -9.80
CA ASP A 126 -8.03 13.93 -11.17
C ASP A 126 -6.89 12.91 -11.29
N LYS A 127 -6.89 12.14 -12.39
CA LYS A 127 -5.92 11.10 -12.76
C LYS A 127 -4.52 11.69 -13.03
N ARG A 128 -4.13 12.69 -12.23
CA ARG A 128 -2.85 13.37 -12.12
C ARG A 128 -2.27 13.30 -10.71
N ARG A 129 -2.62 12.32 -9.88
CA ARG A 129 -1.50 11.65 -9.21
C ARG A 129 -0.69 11.08 -10.35
N ARG A 130 0.53 11.61 -10.57
CA ARG A 130 1.52 10.93 -11.41
C ARG A 130 1.37 9.46 -11.07
N ALA A 131 0.92 8.64 -12.02
CA ALA A 131 1.32 7.25 -11.97
C ALA A 131 2.82 7.34 -11.68
N VAL A 132 3.27 6.78 -10.56
CA VAL A 132 4.70 6.61 -10.36
C VAL A 132 5.07 5.72 -11.52
N GLN A 133 5.57 6.34 -12.58
CA GLN A 133 6.07 5.65 -13.74
C GLN A 133 7.36 5.06 -13.21
N LEU A 134 7.26 3.87 -12.61
CA LEU A 134 8.40 3.09 -12.18
C LEU A 134 9.22 2.88 -13.44
N SER A 135 10.31 3.63 -13.54
CA SER A 135 11.25 3.56 -14.65
C SER A 135 12.14 2.36 -14.36
N GLY A 136 11.60 1.16 -14.59
CA GLY A 136 12.27 -0.10 -14.32
C GLY A 136 12.01 -0.66 -12.91
N CYS A 137 12.61 -1.82 -12.64
CA CYS A 137 12.45 -2.55 -11.39
C CYS A 137 12.88 -1.73 -10.18
N PRO A 138 12.10 -1.72 -9.08
CA PRO A 138 12.59 -1.16 -7.82
C PRO A 138 13.87 -1.90 -7.43
N HIS A 139 14.84 -1.14 -6.93
CA HIS A 139 16.07 -1.72 -6.40
C HIS A 139 15.71 -2.65 -5.24
N ILE A 140 16.00 -3.94 -5.39
CA ILE A 140 15.85 -4.91 -4.30
C ILE A 140 17.13 -4.85 -3.48
N VAL A 141 17.01 -4.50 -2.21
CA VAL A 141 18.08 -4.61 -1.22
C VAL A 141 18.36 -6.10 -1.02
N THR A 142 19.45 -6.54 -1.63
CA THR A 142 19.89 -7.94 -1.63
C THR A 142 20.21 -8.42 -0.23
N ARG A 143 20.22 -9.74 -0.06
CA ARG A 143 20.68 -10.39 1.18
C ARG A 143 22.04 -9.88 1.66
N ALA A 144 22.98 -9.63 0.75
CA ALA A 144 24.29 -9.09 1.11
C ALA A 144 24.19 -7.65 1.63
N GLU A 145 23.39 -6.80 0.99
CA GLU A 145 23.26 -5.38 1.36
C GLU A 145 22.62 -5.17 2.74
N TRP A 146 21.61 -5.97 3.10
CA TRP A 146 21.04 -5.90 4.45
C TRP A 146 21.79 -6.77 5.46
N GLY A 147 22.83 -7.51 5.05
CA GLY A 147 23.67 -8.32 5.95
C GLY A 147 22.95 -9.54 6.49
N ALA A 148 22.31 -10.30 5.60
CA ALA A 148 21.67 -11.56 5.90
C ALA A 148 22.64 -12.59 6.45
N ARG A 149 22.22 -13.33 7.48
CA ARG A 149 22.86 -14.57 7.87
C ARG A 149 22.65 -15.62 6.78
N ALA A 150 23.57 -16.57 6.69
CA ALA A 150 23.40 -17.74 5.82
C ALA A 150 22.24 -18.61 6.32
N PRO A 151 21.42 -19.18 5.42
CA PRO A 151 20.38 -20.13 5.81
C PRO A 151 21.03 -21.39 6.42
N THR A 152 20.37 -22.01 7.40
CA THR A 152 20.85 -23.29 7.98
C THR A 152 20.55 -24.48 7.07
N SER A 153 19.53 -24.37 6.21
CA SER A 153 19.21 -25.36 5.18
C SER A 153 18.33 -24.76 4.07
N HIS A 154 18.25 -25.46 2.95
CA HIS A 154 17.36 -25.13 1.84
C HIS A 154 16.09 -26.00 1.90
N SER A 155 14.94 -25.38 1.70
CA SER A 155 13.61 -25.99 1.63
C SER A 155 13.21 -26.40 0.21
N GLY A 156 14.09 -26.19 -0.77
CA GLY A 156 13.91 -26.57 -2.16
C GLY A 156 13.41 -25.42 -3.03
N HIS A 157 13.13 -25.73 -4.30
CA HIS A 157 12.83 -24.70 -5.29
C HIS A 157 11.35 -24.50 -5.54
N LEU A 158 10.93 -23.24 -5.64
CA LEU A 158 9.64 -22.84 -6.16
C LEU A 158 9.54 -23.19 -7.66
N PRO A 159 8.31 -23.41 -8.18
CA PRO A 159 8.09 -23.44 -9.60
C PRO A 159 8.54 -22.14 -10.25
N ALA A 160 9.08 -22.22 -11.47
CA ALA A 160 9.53 -21.04 -12.23
C ALA A 160 8.47 -19.92 -12.35
N ILE A 161 7.19 -20.27 -12.22
CA ILE A 161 6.08 -19.33 -12.10
C ILE A 161 5.23 -19.78 -10.90
N PRO A 162 5.40 -19.14 -9.73
CA PRO A 162 4.54 -19.38 -8.57
C PRO A 162 3.08 -19.05 -8.90
N LYS A 163 2.14 -19.84 -8.40
CA LYS A 163 0.70 -19.68 -8.70
C LYS A 163 0.03 -18.62 -7.83
N TYR A 164 0.60 -18.36 -6.66
CA TYR A 164 0.01 -17.51 -5.64
C TYR A 164 1.00 -16.49 -5.12
N VAL A 165 0.45 -15.36 -4.67
CA VAL A 165 1.18 -14.38 -3.87
C VAL A 165 0.38 -14.08 -2.62
N PHE A 166 1.05 -14.16 -1.48
CA PHE A 166 0.48 -13.93 -0.16
C PHE A 166 1.05 -12.65 0.41
N ILE A 167 0.18 -11.80 0.93
CA ILE A 167 0.54 -10.56 1.61
C ILE A 167 0.35 -10.76 3.11
N HIS A 168 1.39 -10.42 3.87
CA HIS A 168 1.46 -10.49 5.33
C HIS A 168 1.81 -9.10 5.88
N HIS A 169 1.49 -8.84 7.13
CA HIS A 169 1.93 -7.65 7.86
C HIS A 169 2.83 -8.03 9.03
N GLY A 170 3.79 -7.16 9.35
CA GLY A 170 4.59 -7.29 10.55
C GLY A 170 3.75 -6.95 11.78
N ALA A 171 3.57 -7.91 12.70
CA ALA A 171 2.95 -7.67 14.01
C ALA A 171 3.89 -6.90 14.97
N SER A 172 4.58 -5.88 14.46
CA SER A 172 5.58 -5.10 15.18
C SER A 172 5.66 -3.67 14.62
N PRO A 173 6.21 -2.69 15.34
CA PRO A 173 6.26 -1.30 14.85
C PRO A 173 7.01 -1.17 13.52
N GLY A 174 6.58 -0.25 12.67
CA GLY A 174 7.20 0.00 11.37
C GLY A 174 8.64 0.50 11.41
N CYS A 175 9.22 0.70 10.22
CA CYS A 175 10.55 1.23 10.00
C CYS A 175 10.55 2.32 8.92
N HIS A 176 11.21 3.46 9.15
CA HIS A 176 11.08 4.63 8.27
C HIS A 176 12.39 5.08 7.61
N THR A 177 13.52 4.52 8.03
CA THR A 177 14.82 4.77 7.39
C THR A 177 15.42 3.45 6.92
N LYS A 178 16.26 3.48 5.89
CA LYS A 178 16.94 2.29 5.38
C LYS A 178 17.71 1.53 6.46
N THR A 179 18.37 2.26 7.36
CA THR A 179 19.09 1.66 8.49
C THR A 179 18.15 0.94 9.45
N ASP A 180 17.03 1.58 9.80
CA ASP A 180 16.04 1.00 10.70
C ASP A 180 15.36 -0.22 10.07
N CYS A 181 15.03 -0.14 8.77
CA CYS A 181 14.42 -1.24 8.03
C CYS A 181 15.38 -2.42 7.85
N ILE A 182 16.68 -2.18 7.61
CA ILE A 182 17.67 -3.26 7.64
C ILE A 182 17.72 -3.93 9.02
N ALA A 183 17.74 -3.15 10.10
CA ALA A 183 17.72 -3.69 11.46
C ALA A 183 16.44 -4.49 11.72
N LYS A 184 15.31 -4.03 11.18
CA LYS A 184 14.00 -4.69 11.26
C LYS A 184 14.00 -6.03 10.53
N VAL A 185 14.47 -6.07 9.28
CA VAL A 185 14.56 -7.31 8.49
C VAL A 185 15.47 -8.33 9.18
N ARG A 186 16.61 -7.89 9.74
CA ARG A 186 17.47 -8.75 10.57
C ARG A 186 16.75 -9.29 11.80
N SER A 187 15.93 -8.47 12.45
CA SER A 187 15.15 -8.92 13.61
C SER A 187 14.16 -10.03 13.23
N TYR A 188 13.51 -9.93 12.06
CA TYR A 188 12.66 -11.00 11.54
C TYR A 188 13.46 -12.28 11.23
N GLN A 189 14.64 -12.16 10.61
CA GLN A 189 15.49 -13.32 10.34
C GLN A 189 15.91 -14.01 11.65
N ASN A 190 16.40 -13.25 12.64
CA ASN A 190 16.81 -13.80 13.93
C ASN A 190 15.63 -14.44 14.67
N TYR A 191 14.46 -13.81 14.66
CA TYR A 191 13.26 -14.37 15.29
C TYR A 191 12.86 -15.72 14.67
N HIS A 192 12.85 -15.82 13.34
CA HIS A 192 12.53 -17.08 12.66
C HIS A 192 13.59 -18.17 12.88
N MET A 193 14.87 -17.82 12.78
CA MET A 193 15.97 -18.81 12.88
C MET A 193 16.24 -19.23 14.32
N ASP A 194 16.36 -18.27 15.24
CA ASP A 194 16.77 -18.54 16.62
C ASP A 194 15.54 -18.86 17.50
N GLY A 195 14.41 -18.18 17.28
CA GLY A 195 13.18 -18.37 18.06
C GLY A 195 12.30 -19.53 17.58
N HIS A 196 12.18 -19.73 16.27
CA HIS A 196 11.33 -20.77 15.68
C HIS A 196 12.08 -21.93 15.03
N HIS A 197 13.42 -21.88 15.02
CA HIS A 197 14.28 -22.90 14.42
C HIS A 197 14.02 -23.13 12.93
N TRP A 198 13.58 -22.09 12.22
CA TRP A 198 13.40 -22.15 10.78
C TRP A 198 14.74 -22.08 10.08
N SER A 199 14.75 -22.54 8.83
CA SER A 199 15.97 -22.58 8.04
C SER A 199 16.51 -21.19 7.66
N ASP A 200 15.61 -20.20 7.62
CA ASP A 200 15.87 -18.80 7.29
C ASP A 200 14.61 -17.98 7.61
N ILE A 201 14.65 -16.66 7.36
CA ILE A 201 13.47 -15.78 7.34
C ILE A 201 12.32 -16.40 6.53
N GLY A 202 11.08 -16.33 7.03
CA GLY A 202 9.97 -17.07 6.42
C GLY A 202 9.43 -16.51 5.09
N TYR A 203 9.74 -15.27 4.77
CA TYR A 203 9.16 -14.54 3.64
C TYR A 203 10.11 -14.53 2.42
N SER A 204 9.53 -14.46 1.23
CA SER A 204 10.25 -14.28 -0.04
C SER A 204 10.83 -12.86 -0.13
N PHE A 205 10.00 -11.85 0.17
CA PHE A 205 10.39 -10.43 0.19
C PHE A 205 9.74 -9.70 1.36
N ILE A 206 10.34 -8.58 1.76
CA ILE A 206 9.83 -7.67 2.80
C ILE A 206 9.83 -6.26 2.22
N VAL A 207 8.78 -5.49 2.46
CA VAL A 207 8.70 -4.08 2.07
C VAL A 207 8.76 -3.25 3.34
N GLY A 208 9.72 -2.34 3.43
CA GLY A 208 9.80 -1.38 4.54
C GLY A 208 8.98 -0.12 4.24
N GLU A 209 8.58 0.61 5.27
CA GLU A 209 7.90 1.90 5.12
C GLU A 209 8.88 3.02 4.68
N ASP A 210 10.16 2.70 4.55
CA ASP A 210 11.17 3.48 3.83
C ASP A 210 11.05 3.35 2.29
N GLY A 211 10.14 2.49 1.81
CA GLY A 211 9.84 2.28 0.39
C GLY A 211 10.78 1.30 -0.32
N HIS A 212 11.71 0.65 0.38
CA HIS A 212 12.60 -0.34 -0.21
C HIS A 212 12.02 -1.76 -0.11
N VAL A 213 12.38 -2.59 -1.09
CA VAL A 213 12.12 -4.04 -1.06
C VAL A 213 13.38 -4.74 -0.60
N TYR A 214 13.25 -5.60 0.41
CA TYR A 214 14.33 -6.38 1.01
C TYR A 214 14.16 -7.84 0.63
N GLU A 215 15.23 -8.43 0.10
CA GLU A 215 15.26 -9.84 -0.29
C GLU A 215 15.26 -10.75 0.94
N GLY A 216 14.20 -11.54 1.10
CA GLY A 216 14.14 -12.63 2.07
C GLY A 216 14.73 -13.90 1.46
N ARG A 217 13.90 -14.93 1.30
CA ARG A 217 14.29 -16.15 0.57
C ARG A 217 14.37 -15.96 -0.95
N GLY A 218 13.84 -14.85 -1.47
CA GLY A 218 13.91 -14.53 -2.89
C GLY A 218 12.90 -15.30 -3.75
N TRP A 219 13.19 -15.38 -5.04
CA TRP A 219 12.28 -15.89 -6.07
C TRP A 219 12.21 -17.42 -6.13
N ASP A 220 13.33 -18.07 -5.89
CA ASP A 220 13.50 -19.49 -6.24
C ASP A 220 13.35 -20.41 -5.04
N GLU A 221 13.45 -19.92 -3.81
CA GLU A 221 13.50 -20.75 -2.61
C GLU A 221 12.12 -20.81 -1.93
N ILE A 222 11.71 -22.02 -1.52
CA ILE A 222 10.46 -22.24 -0.82
C ILE A 222 10.44 -21.50 0.53
N GLY A 223 9.36 -20.74 0.77
CA GLY A 223 9.10 -19.97 1.97
C GLY A 223 8.63 -20.78 3.20
N ALA A 224 8.37 -20.07 4.29
CA ALA A 224 7.73 -20.58 5.50
C ALA A 224 6.59 -19.65 6.00
N HIS A 225 5.94 -18.93 5.08
CA HIS A 225 5.01 -17.83 5.37
C HIS A 225 3.53 -18.26 5.43
N THR A 226 3.11 -19.27 4.67
CA THR A 226 1.70 -19.67 4.55
C THR A 226 1.58 -21.19 4.54
N TYR A 227 0.95 -21.73 5.58
CA TYR A 227 0.72 -23.16 5.73
C TYR A 227 0.05 -23.74 4.48
N ASN A 228 0.52 -24.89 4.00
CA ASN A 228 0.08 -25.58 2.77
C ASN A 228 0.35 -24.87 1.43
N TYR A 229 0.82 -23.63 1.41
CA TYR A 229 1.01 -22.87 0.16
C TYR A 229 2.45 -22.43 -0.10
N ASN A 230 3.38 -22.67 0.83
CA ASN A 230 4.80 -22.30 0.70
C ASN A 230 5.48 -22.83 -0.57
N SER A 231 5.07 -24.00 -1.08
CA SER A 231 5.68 -24.62 -2.27
C SER A 231 5.08 -24.14 -3.59
N VAL A 232 4.06 -23.30 -3.56
CA VAL A 232 3.30 -22.86 -4.75
C VAL A 232 3.10 -21.35 -4.83
N GLY A 233 3.63 -20.59 -3.87
CA GLY A 233 3.46 -19.15 -3.84
C GLY A 233 4.57 -18.42 -3.12
N LEU A 234 4.66 -17.12 -3.41
CA LEU A 234 5.57 -16.18 -2.76
C LEU A 234 4.87 -15.54 -1.56
N GLY A 235 5.60 -15.34 -0.47
CA GLY A 235 5.12 -14.61 0.69
C GLY A 235 5.83 -13.28 0.82
N ASN A 236 5.07 -12.19 0.81
CA ASN A 236 5.59 -10.84 0.99
C ASN A 236 5.12 -10.29 2.33
N LEU A 237 6.05 -9.76 3.12
CA LEU A 237 5.77 -9.05 4.36
C LEU A 237 5.76 -7.55 4.11
N LEU A 238 4.77 -6.86 4.68
CA LEU A 238 4.67 -5.41 4.73
C LEU A 238 4.80 -4.89 6.16
#